data_AF-A0A8B7E6A9-F1
#
_entry.id   AF-A0A8B7E6A9-F1
#
_cell.length_a   1.000
_cell.length_b   1.000
_cell.length_c   1.000
_cell.angle_alpha   90.00
_cell.angle_beta   90.00
_cell.angle_gamma   90.00
#
_symmetry.space_group_name_H-M   'P 1'
#
loop_
_entity.id
_entity.type
_entity.pdbx_description
1 polymer ?
#
loop_
_entity_poly.entity_id
_entity_poly.type
_entity_poly.pdbx_seq_one_letter_code
_entity_poly.pdbx_strand_id
1 'polypeptide(L)'
;MHLTELSESVTQLWNVLMNLEIQLVDQLEETIKDFERNMLDMAGSFVENVQQIVNQLRELENKNHEVLSEIAMNTLEKFMKNELEEEISDDIKFLFIDKDTVMNAVSASHDSHLFKIDCKEDDIVTRINANIRNLIEGLHADEIKRNRLRVCEINYLLDHFRDEIESFDETNEF
;
A
#
# COMPACT_ATOMS: atom_id res chain seq x y z
N MET A 1 -7.83 60.74 2.08
CA MET A 1 -7.95 60.26 0.69
C MET A 1 -7.02 59.08 0.44
N HIS A 2 -5.70 59.21 0.68
CA HIS A 2 -4.76 58.09 0.47
C HIS A 2 -4.89 56.88 1.42
N LEU A 3 -5.25 57.09 2.70
CA LEU A 3 -5.46 55.98 3.65
C LEU A 3 -6.69 55.12 3.29
N THR A 4 -7.75 55.75 2.79
CA THR A 4 -8.96 55.06 2.31
C THR A 4 -8.65 54.20 1.08
N GLU A 5 -7.93 54.75 0.10
CA GLU A 5 -7.46 54.01 -1.09
C GLU A 5 -6.57 52.81 -0.71
N LEU A 6 -5.73 52.97 0.32
CA LEU A 6 -4.87 51.89 0.82
C LEU A 6 -5.69 50.78 1.51
N SER A 7 -6.68 51.14 2.33
CA SER A 7 -7.60 50.18 2.96
C SER A 7 -8.44 49.41 1.93
N GLU A 8 -8.90 50.08 0.87
CA GLU A 8 -9.58 49.44 -0.26
C GLU A 8 -8.65 48.46 -0.98
N SER A 9 -7.39 48.85 -1.20
CA SER A 9 -6.37 48.01 -1.83
C SER A 9 -6.07 46.75 -1.02
N VAL A 10 -5.99 46.86 0.31
CA VAL A 10 -5.81 45.72 1.23
C VAL A 10 -7.01 44.78 1.16
N THR A 11 -8.24 45.31 1.11
CA THR A 11 -9.45 44.49 0.94
C THR A 11 -9.48 43.79 -0.42
N GLN A 12 -9.06 44.47 -1.49
CA GLN A 12 -8.95 43.87 -2.81
C GLN A 12 -7.89 42.76 -2.84
N LEU A 13 -6.74 42.97 -2.19
CA LEU A 13 -5.69 41.97 -2.06
C LEU A 13 -6.21 40.70 -1.36
N TRP A 14 -6.94 40.84 -0.25
CA TRP A 14 -7.56 39.70 0.43
C TRP A 14 -8.48 38.91 -0.51
N ASN A 15 -9.37 39.60 -1.24
CA ASN A 15 -10.28 38.95 -2.18
C ASN A 15 -9.51 38.21 -3.28
N VAL A 16 -8.46 38.80 -3.84
CA VAL A 16 -7.63 38.14 -4.87
C VAL A 16 -6.95 36.90 -4.31
N LEU A 17 -6.31 37.00 -3.14
CA LEU A 17 -5.59 35.90 -2.52
C LEU A 17 -6.53 34.74 -2.13
N MET A 18 -7.69 35.04 -1.56
CA MET A 18 -8.69 34.03 -1.22
C MET A 18 -9.28 33.35 -2.46
N ASN A 19 -9.57 34.11 -3.53
CA ASN A 19 -10.04 33.53 -4.79
C ASN A 19 -9.00 32.61 -5.42
N LEU A 20 -7.72 33.01 -5.43
CA LEU A 20 -6.63 32.16 -5.91
C LEU A 20 -6.49 30.89 -5.07
N GLU A 21 -6.64 30.99 -3.75
CA GLU A 21 -6.59 29.83 -2.86
C GLU A 21 -7.73 28.84 -3.13
N ILE A 22 -8.96 29.33 -3.34
CA ILE A 22 -10.11 28.48 -3.71
C ILE A 22 -9.85 27.78 -5.05
N GLN A 23 -9.41 28.53 -6.07
CA GLN A 23 -9.08 27.94 -7.38
C GLN A 23 -7.99 26.87 -7.28
N LEU A 24 -6.98 27.10 -6.45
CA LEU A 24 -5.91 26.15 -6.22
C LEU A 24 -6.41 24.88 -5.52
N VAL A 25 -7.31 25.01 -4.54
CA VAL A 25 -7.97 23.87 -3.90
C VAL A 25 -8.75 23.05 -4.92
N ASP A 26 -9.58 23.69 -5.75
CA ASP A 26 -10.37 22.99 -6.77
C ASP A 26 -9.47 22.20 -7.74
N GLN A 27 -8.39 22.82 -8.21
CA GLN A 27 -7.41 22.18 -9.12
C GLN A 27 -6.68 21.01 -8.45
N LEU A 28 -6.30 21.17 -7.18
CA LEU A 28 -5.63 20.10 -6.46
C LEU A 28 -6.57 18.96 -6.10
N GLU A 29 -7.85 19.24 -5.81
CA GLU A 29 -8.85 18.19 -5.61
C GLU A 29 -9.04 17.34 -6.88
N GLU A 30 -9.13 17.96 -8.05
CA GLU A 30 -9.19 17.24 -9.33
C GLU A 30 -7.93 16.40 -9.56
N THR A 31 -6.75 17.00 -9.35
CA THR A 31 -5.46 16.30 -9.53
C THR A 31 -5.30 15.12 -8.57
N ILE A 32 -5.71 15.28 -7.30
CA ILE A 32 -5.66 14.21 -6.29
C ILE A 32 -6.61 13.08 -6.68
N LYS A 33 -7.82 13.38 -7.17
CA LYS A 33 -8.77 12.35 -7.63
C LYS A 33 -8.24 11.54 -8.81
N ASP A 34 -7.62 12.21 -9.79
CA ASP A 34 -6.99 11.51 -10.91
C ASP A 34 -5.81 10.65 -10.45
N PHE A 35 -4.99 11.15 -9.53
CA PHE A 35 -3.91 10.39 -8.92
C PHE A 35 -4.44 9.16 -8.17
N GLU A 36 -5.47 9.33 -7.34
CA GLU A 36 -6.12 8.25 -6.59
C GLU A 36 -6.62 7.15 -7.53
N ARG A 37 -7.36 7.51 -8.59
CA ARG A 37 -7.83 6.53 -9.58
C ARG A 37 -6.66 5.76 -10.20
N ASN A 38 -5.64 6.47 -10.67
CA ASN A 38 -4.49 5.83 -11.32
C ASN A 38 -3.72 4.90 -10.37
N MET A 39 -3.58 5.28 -9.09
CA MET A 39 -2.91 4.45 -8.09
C MET A 39 -3.74 3.20 -7.74
N LEU A 40 -5.06 3.33 -7.62
CA LEU A 40 -5.96 2.20 -7.39
C LEU A 40 -5.94 1.23 -8.57
N ASP A 41 -5.97 1.72 -9.80
CA ASP A 41 -5.90 0.90 -11.02
C ASP A 41 -4.56 0.14 -11.11
N MET A 42 -3.45 0.82 -10.80
CA MET A 42 -2.12 0.22 -10.76
C MET A 42 -2.01 -0.85 -9.67
N ALA A 43 -2.56 -0.58 -8.48
CA ALA A 43 -2.59 -1.53 -7.38
C ALA A 43 -3.46 -2.76 -7.71
N GLY A 44 -4.62 -2.56 -8.34
CA GLY A 44 -5.47 -3.63 -8.83
C GLY A 44 -4.73 -4.52 -9.83
N SER A 45 -4.09 -3.91 -10.83
CA SER A 45 -3.26 -4.63 -11.81
C SER A 45 -2.12 -5.40 -11.14
N PHE A 46 -1.47 -4.82 -10.13
CA PHE A 46 -0.43 -5.51 -9.35
C PHE A 46 -0.99 -6.74 -8.61
N VAL A 47 -2.14 -6.61 -7.95
CA VAL A 47 -2.80 -7.72 -7.25
C VAL A 47 -3.17 -8.84 -8.21
N GLU A 48 -3.74 -8.52 -9.37
CA GLU A 48 -4.08 -9.52 -10.39
C GLU A 48 -2.83 -10.30 -10.86
N ASN A 49 -1.71 -9.60 -11.08
CA ASN A 49 -0.45 -10.25 -11.44
C ASN A 49 0.08 -11.16 -10.33
N VAL A 50 0.00 -10.74 -9.06
CA VAL A 50 0.38 -11.56 -7.90
C VAL A 50 -0.48 -12.82 -7.85
N GLN A 51 -1.79 -12.70 -7.98
CA GLN A 51 -2.72 -13.83 -7.97
C GLN A 51 -2.43 -14.83 -9.10
N GLN A 52 -2.11 -14.33 -10.30
CA GLN A 52 -1.70 -15.19 -11.42
C GLN A 52 -0.42 -15.98 -11.11
N ILE A 53 0.61 -15.32 -10.57
CA ILE A 53 1.87 -15.98 -10.19
C ILE A 53 1.63 -17.00 -9.06
N VAL A 54 0.82 -16.65 -8.06
CA VAL A 54 0.49 -17.55 -6.95
C VAL A 54 -0.24 -18.80 -7.45
N ASN A 55 -1.16 -18.66 -8.41
CA ASN A 55 -1.80 -19.82 -9.04
C ASN A 55 -0.79 -20.73 -9.73
N GLN A 56 0.20 -20.17 -10.45
CA GLN A 56 1.29 -20.96 -11.04
C GLN A 56 2.13 -21.67 -9.97
N LEU A 57 2.39 -21.02 -8.83
CA LEU A 57 3.09 -21.64 -7.70
C LEU A 57 2.31 -22.82 -7.10
N ARG A 58 0.98 -22.69 -6.97
CA ARG A 58 0.11 -23.80 -6.52
C ARG A 58 0.14 -24.97 -7.49
N GLU A 59 0.09 -24.70 -8.80
CA GLU A 59 0.22 -25.74 -9.84
C GLU A 59 1.57 -26.46 -9.78
N LEU A 60 2.67 -25.73 -9.60
CA LEU A 60 4.00 -26.32 -9.43
C LEU A 60 4.11 -27.15 -8.16
N GLU A 61 3.53 -26.69 -7.05
CA GLU A 61 3.50 -27.46 -5.80
C GLU A 61 2.65 -28.73 -5.92
N ASN A 62 1.51 -28.67 -6.62
CA ASN A 62 0.71 -29.87 -6.93
C ASN A 62 1.52 -30.89 -7.74
N LYS A 63 2.22 -30.44 -8.78
CA LYS A 63 3.10 -31.30 -9.57
C LYS A 63 4.24 -31.88 -8.74
N ASN A 64 4.83 -31.07 -7.84
CA ASN A 64 5.85 -31.53 -6.91
C ASN A 64 5.30 -32.64 -6.00
N HIS A 65 4.09 -32.47 -5.45
CA HIS A 65 3.42 -33.47 -4.63
C HIS A 65 3.16 -34.78 -5.38
N GLU A 66 2.67 -34.72 -6.63
CA GLU A 66 2.44 -35.89 -7.46
C GLU A 66 3.73 -36.69 -7.70
N VAL A 67 4.78 -36.02 -8.17
CA VAL A 67 6.07 -36.65 -8.46
C VAL A 67 6.74 -37.19 -7.20
N LEU A 68 6.70 -36.42 -6.10
CA LEU A 68 7.27 -36.85 -4.82
C LEU A 68 6.53 -38.07 -4.26
N SER A 69 5.20 -38.12 -4.39
CA SER A 69 4.39 -39.27 -3.99
C SER A 69 4.76 -40.54 -4.78
N GLU A 70 4.95 -40.41 -6.09
CA GLU A 70 5.41 -41.52 -6.94
C GLU A 70 6.80 -42.01 -6.54
N ILE A 71 7.75 -41.09 -6.33
CA ILE A 71 9.11 -41.43 -5.89
C ILE A 71 9.08 -42.10 -4.50
N ALA A 72 8.28 -41.58 -3.57
CA ALA A 72 8.12 -42.14 -2.24
C ALA A 72 7.57 -43.56 -2.29
N MET A 73 6.55 -43.84 -3.11
CA MET A 73 6.02 -45.18 -3.30
C MET A 73 7.05 -46.14 -3.91
N ASN A 74 7.70 -45.73 -4.99
CA ASN A 74 8.72 -46.55 -5.65
C ASN A 74 9.89 -46.86 -4.70
N THR A 75 10.26 -45.90 -3.84
CA THR A 75 11.32 -46.07 -2.83
C THR A 75 10.86 -47.02 -1.72
N LEU A 76 9.63 -46.90 -1.23
CA LEU A 76 9.04 -47.81 -0.24
C LEU A 76 9.02 -49.24 -0.76
N GLU A 77 8.59 -49.47 -2.00
CA GLU A 77 8.55 -50.80 -2.59
C GLU A 77 9.93 -51.46 -2.66
N LYS A 78 10.95 -50.70 -3.08
CA LYS A 78 12.34 -51.18 -3.11
C LYS A 78 12.87 -51.44 -1.70
N PHE A 79 12.56 -50.56 -0.75
CA PHE A 79 12.93 -50.72 0.66
C PHE A 79 12.36 -52.01 1.24
N MET A 80 11.07 -52.27 1.04
CA MET A 80 10.39 -53.48 1.51
C MET A 80 10.94 -54.78 0.90
N LYS A 81 11.46 -54.72 -0.33
CA LYS A 81 12.07 -55.87 -1.03
C LYS A 81 13.57 -56.04 -0.72
N ASN A 82 14.18 -55.14 0.06
CA ASN A 82 15.64 -55.03 0.23
C ASN A 82 16.38 -54.87 -1.11
N GLU A 83 15.77 -54.17 -2.07
CA GLU A 83 16.30 -53.93 -3.42
C GLU A 83 16.94 -52.54 -3.56
N LEU A 84 17.18 -51.84 -2.44
CA LEU A 84 17.86 -50.54 -2.47
C LEU A 84 19.37 -50.73 -2.62
N GLU A 85 19.92 -50.04 -3.62
CA GLU A 85 21.36 -50.04 -3.90
C GLU A 85 22.15 -49.20 -2.88
N GLU A 86 21.53 -48.17 -2.30
CA GLU A 86 22.12 -47.27 -1.31
C GLU A 86 21.46 -47.42 0.07
N GLU A 87 22.26 -47.41 1.14
CA GLU A 87 21.74 -47.37 2.51
C GLU A 87 21.06 -46.02 2.78
N ILE A 88 19.78 -46.06 3.13
CA ILE A 88 19.03 -44.90 3.61
C ILE A 88 19.50 -44.56 5.02
N SER A 89 19.60 -43.26 5.34
CA SER A 89 19.85 -42.80 6.72
C SER A 89 18.80 -43.33 7.69
N ASP A 90 19.20 -43.65 8.93
CA ASP A 90 18.29 -44.14 9.97
C ASP A 90 17.12 -43.17 10.23
N ASP A 91 17.35 -41.87 10.13
CA ASP A 91 16.31 -40.84 10.29
C ASP A 91 15.19 -40.94 9.24
N ILE A 92 15.53 -41.40 8.03
CA ILE A 92 14.61 -41.50 6.90
C ILE A 92 13.97 -42.89 6.84
N LYS A 93 14.61 -43.93 7.40
CA LYS A 93 14.03 -45.29 7.49
C LYS A 93 12.69 -45.31 8.23
N PHE A 94 12.50 -44.45 9.23
CA PHE A 94 11.23 -44.33 9.96
C PHE A 94 10.07 -43.86 9.08
N LEU A 95 10.34 -43.15 7.97
CA LEU A 95 9.29 -42.75 7.03
C LEU A 95 8.81 -43.93 6.18
N PHE A 96 9.70 -44.90 5.91
CA PHE A 96 9.44 -46.05 5.01
C PHE A 96 9.01 -47.31 5.77
N ILE A 97 8.43 -47.19 6.95
CA ILE A 97 7.89 -48.33 7.72
C ILE A 97 6.70 -48.95 6.98
N ASP A 98 5.80 -48.10 6.51
CA ASP A 98 4.59 -48.49 5.81
C ASP A 98 4.10 -47.37 4.87
N LYS A 99 3.12 -47.71 4.05
CA LYS A 99 2.55 -46.81 3.04
C LYS A 99 1.90 -45.58 3.66
N ASP A 100 1.18 -45.74 4.76
CA ASP A 100 0.42 -44.66 5.38
C ASP A 100 1.38 -43.65 6.01
N THR A 101 2.43 -44.13 6.68
CA THR A 101 3.46 -43.28 7.29
C THR A 101 4.14 -42.37 6.26
N VAL A 102 4.64 -42.92 5.14
CA VAL A 102 5.33 -42.11 4.12
C VAL A 102 4.36 -41.14 3.43
N MET A 103 3.14 -41.58 3.11
CA MET A 103 2.18 -40.71 2.42
C MET A 103 1.66 -39.60 3.31
N ASN A 104 1.42 -39.87 4.59
CA ASN A 104 1.04 -38.84 5.53
C ASN A 104 2.12 -37.78 5.66
N ALA A 105 3.41 -38.16 5.64
CA ALA A 105 4.51 -37.20 5.65
C ALA A 105 4.58 -36.37 4.36
N VAL A 106 4.41 -37.00 3.19
CA VAL A 106 4.40 -36.29 1.89
C VAL A 106 3.21 -35.34 1.77
N SER A 107 2.01 -35.76 2.20
CA SER A 107 0.81 -34.91 2.25
C SER A 107 0.97 -33.76 3.25
N ALA A 108 1.52 -34.01 4.44
CA ALA A 108 1.78 -32.95 5.41
C ALA A 108 2.80 -31.91 4.89
N SER A 109 3.81 -32.35 4.14
CA SER A 109 4.75 -31.45 3.47
C SER A 109 4.05 -30.58 2.44
N HIS A 110 3.18 -31.17 1.62
CA HIS A 110 2.40 -30.47 0.61
C HIS A 110 1.47 -29.41 1.23
N ASP A 111 0.71 -29.79 2.27
CA ASP A 111 -0.17 -28.86 2.99
C ASP A 111 0.62 -27.68 3.60
N SER A 112 1.82 -27.96 4.13
CA SER A 112 2.71 -26.92 4.66
C SER A 112 3.20 -25.95 3.58
N HIS A 113 3.51 -26.45 2.38
CA HIS A 113 3.93 -25.62 1.26
C HIS A 113 2.79 -24.74 0.75
N LEU A 114 1.60 -25.31 0.52
CA LEU A 114 0.42 -24.55 0.11
C LEU A 114 0.08 -23.45 1.13
N PHE A 115 0.10 -23.78 2.42
CA PHE A 115 -0.13 -22.81 3.48
C PHE A 115 0.85 -21.63 3.42
N LYS A 116 2.14 -21.89 3.16
CA LYS A 116 3.15 -20.82 3.00
C LYS A 116 2.88 -19.95 1.77
N ILE A 117 2.45 -20.56 0.67
CA ILE A 117 2.10 -19.85 -0.56
C ILE A 117 0.91 -18.91 -0.29
N ASP A 118 -0.16 -19.44 0.32
CA ASP A 118 -1.38 -18.68 0.62
C ASP A 118 -1.12 -17.54 1.61
N CYS A 119 -0.37 -17.81 2.69
CA CYS A 119 0.03 -16.76 3.63
C CYS A 119 0.84 -15.65 2.96
N LYS A 120 1.65 -16.00 1.94
CA LYS A 120 2.45 -15.00 1.24
C LYS A 120 1.60 -14.15 0.30
N GLU A 121 0.62 -14.74 -0.37
CA GLU A 121 -0.38 -14.01 -1.16
C GLU A 121 -1.12 -13.01 -0.27
N ASP A 122 -1.67 -13.47 0.86
CA ASP A 122 -2.41 -12.63 1.80
C ASP A 122 -1.57 -11.47 2.35
N ASP A 123 -0.31 -11.72 2.73
CA ASP A 123 0.65 -10.68 3.16
C ASP A 123 0.85 -9.62 2.08
N ILE A 124 1.11 -10.03 0.84
CA ILE A 124 1.35 -9.11 -0.27
C ILE A 124 0.10 -8.27 -0.57
N VAL A 125 -1.06 -8.91 -0.70
CA VAL A 125 -2.34 -8.26 -1.02
C VAL A 125 -2.76 -7.31 0.09
N THR A 126 -2.61 -7.71 1.36
CA THR A 126 -2.93 -6.85 2.50
C THR A 126 -2.04 -5.62 2.53
N ARG A 127 -0.72 -5.81 2.34
CA ARG A 127 0.25 -4.71 2.40
C ARG A 127 0.08 -3.70 1.28
N ILE A 128 -0.15 -4.13 0.03
CA ILE A 128 -0.33 -3.17 -1.07
C ILE A 128 -1.61 -2.35 -0.88
N ASN A 129 -2.71 -2.97 -0.47
CA ASN A 129 -3.98 -2.28 -0.22
C ASN A 129 -3.86 -1.29 0.95
N ALA A 130 -3.16 -1.68 2.03
CA ALA A 130 -2.90 -0.78 3.15
C ALA A 130 -2.02 0.41 2.73
N ASN A 131 -0.96 0.16 1.96
CA ASN A 131 -0.06 1.21 1.49
C ASN A 131 -0.77 2.24 0.62
N ILE A 132 -1.61 1.79 -0.32
CA ILE A 132 -2.34 2.68 -1.23
C ILE A 132 -3.37 3.50 -0.46
N ARG A 133 -4.12 2.86 0.45
CA ARG A 133 -5.07 3.58 1.32
C ARG A 133 -4.36 4.66 2.14
N ASN A 134 -3.27 4.31 2.83
CA ASN A 134 -2.54 5.25 3.67
C ASN A 134 -1.94 6.41 2.85
N LEU A 135 -1.50 6.14 1.62
CA LEU A 135 -0.98 7.17 0.72
C LEU A 135 -2.08 8.17 0.32
N ILE A 136 -3.25 7.67 -0.10
CA ILE A 136 -4.40 8.51 -0.50
C ILE A 136 -4.91 9.33 0.69
N GLU A 137 -5.11 8.69 1.84
CA GLU A 137 -5.55 9.37 3.06
C GLU A 137 -4.54 10.45 3.50
N GLY A 138 -3.24 10.16 3.39
CA GLY A 138 -2.17 11.12 3.68
C GLY A 138 -2.21 12.33 2.75
N LEU A 139 -2.38 12.12 1.44
CA LEU A 139 -2.48 13.21 0.47
C LEU A 139 -3.66 14.14 0.75
N HIS A 140 -4.83 13.60 1.05
CA HIS A 140 -6.00 14.41 1.43
C HIS A 140 -5.76 15.18 2.73
N ALA A 141 -5.16 14.55 3.73
CA ALA A 141 -4.86 15.20 4.99
C ALA A 141 -3.84 16.36 4.82
N ASP A 142 -2.81 16.15 4.02
CA ASP A 142 -1.80 17.15 3.70
C ASP A 142 -2.39 18.32 2.92
N GLU A 143 -3.29 18.05 1.98
CA GLU A 143 -4.00 19.07 1.22
C GLU A 143 -4.89 19.95 2.12
N ILE A 144 -5.70 19.33 2.99
CA ILE A 144 -6.51 20.05 3.99
C ILE A 144 -5.62 20.92 4.88
N LYS A 145 -4.47 20.38 5.33
CA LYS A 145 -3.53 21.10 6.17
C LYS A 145 -2.90 22.29 5.42
N ARG A 146 -2.49 22.09 4.17
CA ARG A 146 -1.93 23.13 3.29
C ARG A 146 -2.93 24.27 3.14
N ASN A 147 -4.18 23.97 2.78
CA ASN A 147 -5.21 24.98 2.61
C ASN A 147 -5.44 25.79 3.89
N ARG A 148 -5.59 25.13 5.04
CA ARG A 148 -5.78 25.81 6.33
C ARG A 148 -4.61 26.72 6.68
N LEU A 149 -3.37 26.24 6.51
CA LEU A 149 -2.18 27.04 6.76
C LEU A 149 -2.13 28.26 5.85
N ARG A 150 -2.48 28.10 4.57
CA ARG A 150 -2.46 29.19 3.59
C ARG A 150 -3.53 30.23 3.87
N VAL A 151 -4.74 29.81 4.25
CA VAL A 151 -5.82 30.73 4.68
C VAL A 151 -5.41 31.49 5.94
N CYS A 152 -4.78 30.83 6.92
CA CYS A 152 -4.26 31.52 8.11
C CYS A 152 -3.19 32.55 7.75
N GLU A 153 -2.25 32.20 6.88
CA GLU A 153 -1.19 33.09 6.41
C GLU A 153 -1.75 34.33 5.68
N ILE A 154 -2.74 34.12 4.80
CA ILE A 154 -3.44 35.22 4.12
C ILE A 154 -4.06 36.15 5.17
N ASN A 155 -4.85 35.63 6.11
CA ASN A 155 -5.50 36.49 7.10
C ASN A 155 -4.48 37.22 7.99
N TYR A 156 -3.43 36.54 8.45
CA TYR A 156 -2.37 37.16 9.26
C TYR A 156 -1.67 38.32 8.52
N LEU A 157 -1.36 38.14 7.24
CA LEU A 157 -0.76 39.19 6.41
C LEU A 157 -1.69 40.41 6.29
N LEU A 158 -2.99 40.17 6.11
CA LEU A 158 -3.97 41.23 5.92
C LEU A 158 -4.25 41.98 7.22
N ASP A 159 -4.29 41.28 8.36
CA ASP A 159 -4.41 41.91 9.68
C ASP A 159 -3.19 42.78 9.97
N HIS A 160 -1.97 42.31 9.67
CA HIS A 160 -0.75 43.13 9.78
C HIS A 160 -0.83 44.42 8.96
N PHE A 161 -1.30 44.37 7.71
CA PHE A 161 -1.44 45.58 6.91
C PHE A 161 -2.53 46.52 7.42
N ARG A 162 -3.62 45.99 7.99
CA ARG A 162 -4.66 46.83 8.63
C ARG A 162 -4.10 47.54 9.86
N ASP A 163 -3.38 46.83 10.72
CA ASP A 163 -2.74 47.38 11.91
C ASP A 163 -1.73 48.49 11.54
N GLU A 164 -0.95 48.31 10.47
CA GLU A 164 -0.04 49.36 9.96
C GLU A 164 -0.81 50.60 9.50
N ILE A 165 -1.90 50.43 8.76
CA ILE A 165 -2.74 51.53 8.28
C ILE A 165 -3.36 52.30 9.45
N GLU A 166 -3.90 51.59 10.44
CA GLU A 166 -4.47 52.19 11.65
C GLU A 166 -3.42 52.99 12.43
N SER A 167 -2.21 52.44 12.59
CA SER A 167 -1.10 53.14 13.24
C SER A 167 -0.68 54.43 12.50
N PHE A 168 -0.74 54.45 11.16
CA PHE A 168 -0.47 55.66 10.36
C PHE A 168 -1.59 56.70 10.44
N ASP A 169 -2.84 56.29 10.70
CA ASP A 169 -3.95 57.22 10.91
C ASP A 169 -3.81 57.90 12.28
N GLU A 170 -3.54 57.12 13.34
CA GLU A 170 -3.35 57.62 14.72
C GLU A 170 -2.16 58.59 14.84
N THR A 171 -1.09 58.37 14.10
CA THR A 171 0.10 59.25 14.12
C THR A 171 -0.08 60.54 13.32
N ASN A 172 -1.07 60.62 12.42
CA ASN A 172 -1.42 61.83 11.67
C ASN A 172 -2.47 62.71 12.37
N GLU A 173 -3.05 62.28 13.50
CA GLU A 173 -3.99 63.06 14.31
C GLU A 173 -3.30 63.97 15.37
N PHE A 174 -1.96 63.96 15.44
CA PHE A 174 -1.12 64.82 16.30
C PHE A 174 -0.26 65.81 15.51
#